data_AF-A0A6G1S0G1-F1
#
_entry.id   AF-A0A6G1S0G1-F1
#
_cell.length_a   1.000
_cell.length_b   1.000
_cell.length_c   1.000
_cell.angle_alpha   90.00
_cell.angle_beta   90.00
_cell.angle_gamma   90.00
#
_symmetry.space_group_name_H-M   'P 1'
#
loop_
_entity.id
_entity.type
_entity.pdbx_description
1 polymer ?
#
loop_
_entity_poly.entity_id
_entity_poly.type
_entity_poly.pdbx_seq_one_letter_code
_entity_poly.pdbx_strand_id
1 'polypeptide(L)'
;MSTAVSPEPLPSPPVPRYLERSAEDEAEFLRARNTAPDLRQDFNMMEQKKRVTMILQSPSFREELESLIQEQMKKGNNSSHIWALRQIADFMATTSPATLPTSPMGLTAVTPIN
;
A
#
# COMPACT_ATOMS: atom_id res chain seq x y z
N MET A 1 -29.79 -3.56 -78.29
CA MET A 1 -29.41 -4.80 -77.60
C MET A 1 -29.18 -4.45 -76.14
N SER A 2 -30.02 -4.97 -75.25
CA SER A 2 -29.91 -4.83 -73.80
C SER A 2 -28.87 -5.81 -73.27
N THR A 3 -27.99 -5.36 -72.37
CA THR A 3 -27.35 -6.26 -71.39
C THR A 3 -27.33 -5.57 -70.04
N ALA A 4 -27.96 -6.20 -69.07
CA ALA A 4 -28.08 -5.78 -67.69
C ALA A 4 -27.06 -6.53 -66.80
N VAL A 5 -26.79 -5.93 -65.62
CA VAL A 5 -26.26 -6.54 -64.39
C VAL A 5 -24.76 -6.88 -64.43
N SER A 6 -23.91 -6.54 -63.45
CA SER A 6 -24.07 -6.50 -61.98
C SER A 6 -23.08 -5.49 -61.37
N PRO A 7 -23.43 -4.68 -60.36
CA PRO A 7 -22.43 -3.96 -59.59
C PRO A 7 -21.75 -4.92 -58.61
N GLU A 8 -20.42 -4.93 -58.63
CA GLU A 8 -19.56 -5.62 -57.67
C GLU A 8 -19.87 -5.12 -56.24
N PRO A 9 -19.95 -5.99 -55.22
CA PRO A 9 -20.19 -5.53 -53.86
C PRO A 9 -18.97 -4.73 -53.40
N LEU A 10 -19.17 -3.42 -53.20
CA LEU A 10 -18.15 -2.54 -52.65
C LEU A 10 -17.69 -3.12 -51.30
N PRO A 11 -16.37 -3.15 -51.02
CA PRO A 11 -15.88 -3.53 -49.71
C PRO A 11 -16.46 -2.58 -48.67
N SER A 12 -17.16 -3.16 -47.68
CA SER A 12 -17.67 -2.44 -46.51
C SER A 12 -16.57 -1.54 -45.94
N PRO A 13 -16.88 -0.30 -45.54
CA PRO A 13 -15.89 0.54 -44.89
C PRO A 13 -15.31 -0.22 -43.69
N PRO A 14 -13.99 -0.12 -43.42
CA PRO A 14 -13.41 -0.77 -42.27
C PRO A 14 -14.15 -0.21 -41.05
N VAL A 15 -14.98 -1.06 -40.44
CA VAL A 15 -15.66 -0.73 -39.20
C VAL A 15 -14.54 -0.28 -38.26
N PRO A 16 -14.56 0.97 -37.76
CA PRO A 16 -13.56 1.37 -36.81
C PRO A 16 -13.65 0.38 -35.65
N ARG A 17 -12.61 -0.43 -35.43
CA ARG A 17 -12.45 -1.28 -34.23
C ARG A 17 -12.32 -0.44 -32.94
N TYR A 18 -12.90 0.75 -32.92
CA TYR A 18 -13.06 1.58 -31.74
C TYR A 18 -14.26 1.15 -30.88
N LEU A 19 -15.14 0.30 -31.42
CA LEU A 19 -16.25 -0.31 -30.67
C LEU A 19 -16.03 -1.79 -30.37
N GLU A 20 -14.78 -2.26 -30.37
CA GLU A 20 -14.44 -3.49 -29.66
C GLU A 20 -13.64 -3.09 -28.43
N ARG A 21 -14.27 -2.23 -27.62
CA ARG A 21 -13.99 -2.26 -26.20
C ARG A 21 -14.39 -3.65 -25.76
N SER A 22 -13.42 -4.56 -25.73
CA SER A 22 -13.60 -5.96 -25.41
C SER A 22 -14.49 -6.03 -24.17
N ALA A 23 -15.45 -6.97 -24.13
CA ALA A 23 -16.20 -7.22 -22.91
C ALA A 23 -15.24 -7.43 -21.70
N GLU A 24 -14.01 -7.86 -21.98
CA GLU A 24 -12.86 -7.95 -21.07
C GLU A 24 -12.37 -6.59 -20.56
N ASP A 25 -12.23 -5.58 -21.43
CA ASP A 25 -11.83 -4.20 -21.07
C ASP A 25 -12.97 -3.44 -20.37
N GLU A 26 -14.22 -3.73 -20.73
CA GLU A 26 -15.40 -3.25 -20.01
C GLU A 26 -15.52 -3.93 -18.63
N ALA A 27 -15.26 -5.24 -18.55
CA ALA A 27 -15.23 -5.97 -17.28
C ALA A 27 -14.06 -5.53 -16.40
N GLU A 28 -12.89 -5.23 -16.95
CA GLU A 28 -11.79 -4.61 -16.20
C GLU A 28 -12.12 -3.18 -15.78
N PHE A 29 -12.78 -2.39 -16.63
CA PHE A 29 -13.20 -1.03 -16.27
C PHE A 29 -14.29 -1.02 -15.20
N LEU A 30 -15.25 -1.94 -15.29
CA LEU A 30 -16.26 -2.17 -14.25
C LEU A 30 -15.63 -2.79 -13.01
N ARG A 31 -14.61 -3.64 -13.13
CA ARG A 31 -13.83 -4.17 -12.01
C ARG A 31 -12.95 -3.09 -11.38
N ALA A 32 -12.45 -2.11 -12.12
CA ALA A 32 -11.71 -0.94 -11.63
C ALA A 32 -12.64 0.13 -11.04
N ARG A 33 -13.90 0.13 -11.45
CA ARG A 33 -14.98 0.93 -10.82
C ARG A 33 -15.53 0.23 -9.57
N ASN A 34 -15.58 -1.09 -9.57
CA ASN A 34 -15.99 -1.96 -8.48
C ASN A 34 -14.80 -2.50 -7.67
N THR A 35 -13.56 -2.04 -7.91
CA THR A 35 -12.41 -2.40 -7.08
C THR A 35 -12.78 -1.82 -5.74
N ALA A 36 -13.14 -2.74 -4.85
CA ALA A 36 -14.07 -2.46 -3.78
C ALA A 36 -13.58 -1.22 -3.00
N PRO A 37 -14.48 -0.41 -2.43
CA PRO A 37 -14.10 0.68 -1.53
C PRO A 37 -13.05 0.24 -0.48
N ASP A 38 -13.08 -1.04 -0.10
CA ASP A 38 -12.10 -1.77 0.70
C ASP A 38 -10.66 -1.70 0.14
N LEU A 39 -10.44 -1.97 -1.16
CA LEU A 39 -9.09 -1.96 -1.75
C LEU A 39 -8.50 -0.54 -1.80
N ARG A 40 -9.32 0.49 -2.07
CA ARG A 40 -8.87 1.90 -2.04
C ARG A 40 -8.51 2.34 -0.62
N GLN A 41 -9.31 1.90 0.37
CA GLN A 41 -9.01 2.12 1.77
C GLN A 41 -7.72 1.40 2.19
N ASP A 42 -7.51 0.17 1.74
CA ASP A 42 -6.30 -0.59 2.00
C ASP A 42 -5.07 0.08 1.39
N PHE A 43 -5.12 0.59 0.16
CA PHE A 43 -4.01 1.37 -0.42
C PHE A 43 -3.70 2.62 0.40
N ASN A 44 -4.71 3.35 0.86
CA ASN A 44 -4.50 4.51 1.72
C ASN A 44 -3.84 4.12 3.06
N MET A 45 -4.30 3.01 3.67
CA MET A 45 -3.75 2.48 4.91
C MET A 45 -2.32 1.96 4.71
N MET A 46 -2.05 1.25 3.63
CA MET A 46 -0.71 0.75 3.26
C MET A 46 0.26 1.90 3.05
N GLU A 47 -0.13 2.91 2.28
CA GLU A 47 0.72 4.09 2.04
C GLU A 47 0.91 4.92 3.31
N GLN A 48 -0.11 5.04 4.17
CA GLN A 48 0.06 5.68 5.47
C GLN A 48 1.05 4.92 6.35
N LYS A 49 0.91 3.59 6.49
CA LYS A 49 1.85 2.75 7.25
C LYS A 49 3.28 2.92 6.73
N LYS A 50 3.46 2.86 5.42
CA LYS A 50 4.76 3.10 4.76
C LYS A 50 5.35 4.46 5.13
N ARG A 51 4.57 5.54 5.04
CA ARG A 51 5.04 6.88 5.44
C ARG A 51 5.42 6.95 6.91
N VAL A 52 4.61 6.37 7.79
CA VAL A 52 4.91 6.32 9.23
C VAL A 52 6.21 5.56 9.48
N THR A 53 6.39 4.39 8.86
CA THR A 53 7.63 3.61 8.95
C THR A 53 8.83 4.43 8.49
N MET A 54 8.74 5.13 7.36
CA MET A 54 9.82 5.98 6.86
C MET A 54 10.17 7.11 7.84
N ILE A 55 9.18 7.74 8.47
CA ILE A 55 9.40 8.80 9.46
C ILE A 55 10.10 8.23 10.70
N LEU A 56 9.59 7.12 11.24
CA LEU A 56 10.17 6.48 12.43
C LEU A 56 11.60 5.97 12.19
N GLN A 57 11.92 5.57 10.95
CA GLN A 57 13.25 5.15 10.54
C GLN A 57 14.18 6.31 10.16
N SER A 58 13.65 7.53 10.04
CA SER A 58 14.43 8.71 9.63
C SER A 58 15.50 9.04 10.66
N PRO A 59 16.78 9.21 10.25
CA PRO A 59 17.85 9.67 11.14
C PRO A 59 17.51 10.99 11.83
N SER A 60 16.94 11.95 11.08
CA SER A 60 16.59 13.28 11.62
C SER A 60 15.54 13.19 12.74
N PHE A 61 14.52 12.34 12.57
CA PHE A 61 13.51 12.15 13.61
C PHE A 61 14.11 11.61 14.91
N ARG A 62 15.07 10.68 14.79
CA ARG A 62 15.75 10.09 15.95
C ARG A 62 16.62 11.12 16.69
N GLU A 63 17.33 11.97 15.96
CA GLU A 63 18.15 13.05 16.53
C GLU A 63 17.28 14.08 17.27
N GLU A 64 16.15 14.48 16.68
CA GLU A 64 15.19 15.38 17.33
C GLU A 64 14.60 14.77 18.61
N LEU A 65 14.24 13.49 18.58
CA LEU A 65 13.73 12.77 19.76
C LEU A 65 14.78 12.68 20.88
N GLU A 66 16.02 12.33 20.56
CA GLU A 66 17.11 12.24 21.55
C GLU A 66 17.42 13.62 22.15
N SER A 67 17.45 14.68 21.33
CA SER A 67 17.60 16.05 21.79
C SER A 67 16.50 16.46 22.78
N LEU A 68 15.23 16.13 22.47
CA LEU A 68 14.09 16.40 23.34
C LEU A 68 14.20 15.64 24.67
N ILE A 69 14.58 14.36 24.63
CA ILE A 69 14.79 13.54 25.83
C ILE A 69 15.89 14.15 26.70
N GLN A 70 17.03 14.51 26.11
CA GLN A 70 18.15 15.13 26.83
C GLN A 70 17.77 16.48 27.44
N GLU A 71 16.99 17.30 26.73
CA GLU A 71 16.50 18.58 27.26
C GLU A 71 15.62 18.37 28.50
N GLN A 72 14.71 17.39 28.47
CA GLN A 72 13.85 17.08 29.61
C GLN A 72 14.64 16.47 30.78
N MET A 73 15.66 15.64 30.51
CA MET A 73 16.56 15.12 31.54
C MET A 73 17.35 16.24 32.22
N LYS A 74 17.89 17.19 31.43
CA LYS A 74 18.65 18.34 31.94
C LYS A 74 17.80 19.29 32.78
N LYS A 75 16.52 19.44 32.44
CA LYS A 75 15.55 20.24 33.23
C LYS A 75 15.22 19.62 34.60
N GLY A 76 15.71 18.42 34.90
CA GLY A 76 15.44 17.72 36.16
C GLY A 76 14.10 16.99 36.17
N ASN A 77 13.46 16.82 35.00
CA ASN A 77 12.16 16.17 34.87
C ASN A 77 12.34 14.65 34.72
N ASN A 78 13.11 14.02 35.61
CA ASN A 78 13.43 12.58 35.61
C ASN A 78 12.24 11.70 36.04
N SER A 79 11.07 11.99 35.48
CA SER A 79 9.85 11.21 35.59
C SER A 79 9.96 9.88 34.83
N SER A 80 9.12 8.92 35.20
CA SER A 80 8.94 7.65 34.49
C SER A 80 8.67 7.85 32.98
N HIS A 81 8.05 8.96 32.59
CA HIS A 81 7.78 9.31 31.19
C HIS A 81 9.04 9.48 30.36
N ILE A 82 10.08 10.12 30.90
CA ILE A 82 11.35 10.31 30.17
C ILE A 82 12.09 8.99 30.00
N TRP A 83 12.04 8.13 31.02
CA TRP A 83 12.57 6.76 30.91
C TRP A 83 11.83 5.94 29.85
N ALA A 84 10.50 6.05 29.77
CA ALA A 84 9.71 5.40 28.72
C ALA A 84 10.10 5.90 27.32
N LEU A 85 10.27 7.21 27.14
CA LEU A 85 10.72 7.79 25.87
C LEU A 85 12.11 7.30 25.47
N ARG A 86 13.03 7.15 26.43
CA ARG A 86 14.35 6.58 26.17
C ARG A 86 14.27 5.14 25.69
N GLN A 87 13.46 4.30 26.34
CA GLN A 87 13.23 2.92 25.89
C GLN A 87 12.64 2.86 24.47
N ILE A 88 11.74 3.77 24.12
CA ILE A 88 11.19 3.87 22.76
C ILE A 88 12.28 4.29 21.77
N ALA A 89 13.10 5.29 22.10
CA ALA A 89 14.21 5.74 21.24
C ALA A 89 15.23 4.61 21.00
N ASP A 90 15.58 3.86 22.04
CA ASP A 90 16.50 2.71 21.95
C ASP A 90 15.89 1.55 21.13
N PHE A 91 14.59 1.29 21.26
CA PHE A 91 13.88 0.32 20.44
C PHE A 91 13.86 0.72 18.95
N MET A 92 13.57 1.98 18.66
CA MET A 92 13.60 2.51 17.30
C MET A 92 15.02 2.47 16.70
N ALA A 93 16.05 2.62 17.53
CA ALA A 93 17.44 2.55 17.12
C ALA A 93 17.90 1.16 16.69
N THR A 94 17.31 0.12 17.28
CA THR A 94 17.69 -1.28 17.09
C THR A 94 16.81 -2.01 16.05
N THR A 95 15.67 -1.42 15.67
CA THR A 95 14.77 -1.99 14.66
C THR A 95 15.37 -1.80 13.26
N SER A 96 16.03 -2.84 12.74
CA SER A 96 16.51 -2.91 11.36
C SER A 96 15.35 -2.75 10.37
N PRO A 97 15.54 -2.07 9.21
CA PRO A 97 14.46 -1.83 8.24
C PRO A 97 13.84 -3.10 7.63
N ALA A 98 14.43 -4.28 7.85
CA ALA A 98 13.92 -5.56 7.35
C ALA A 98 13.07 -6.35 8.36
N THR A 99 12.92 -5.89 9.61
CA THR A 99 12.28 -6.67 10.68
C THR A 99 11.34 -5.81 11.51
N LEU A 100 10.31 -5.24 10.90
CA LEU A 100 9.10 -5.04 11.68
C LEU A 100 8.60 -6.46 12.04
N PRO A 101 8.31 -6.77 13.30
CA PRO A 101 7.67 -8.02 13.63
C PRO A 101 6.33 -8.02 12.90
N THR A 102 6.24 -8.78 11.80
CA THR A 102 4.93 -9.27 11.36
C THR A 102 4.36 -9.96 12.59
N SER A 103 3.21 -9.48 13.08
CA SER A 103 2.56 -10.10 14.22
C SER A 103 2.57 -11.62 14.00
N PRO A 104 2.89 -12.44 15.01
CA PRO A 104 2.79 -13.88 14.84
C PRO A 104 1.30 -14.16 14.62
N MET A 105 0.88 -14.27 13.37
CA MET A 105 -0.40 -14.86 13.01
C MET A 105 -0.33 -16.25 13.65
N GLY A 106 -1.05 -16.43 14.76
CA GLY A 106 -0.91 -17.59 15.62
C GLY A 106 -1.24 -18.86 14.87
N LEU A 107 -0.22 -19.48 14.27
CA LEU A 107 -0.30 -20.84 13.79
C LEU A 107 -0.19 -21.71 15.03
N THR A 108 -1.32 -21.92 15.69
CA THR A 108 -1.46 -22.96 16.70
C THR A 108 -1.32 -24.30 15.97
N ALA A 109 -0.09 -24.77 15.81
CA ALA A 109 0.17 -26.13 15.38
C ALA A 109 -0.33 -27.04 16.51
N VAL A 110 -1.56 -27.55 16.36
CA VAL A 110 -2.10 -28.60 17.23
C VAL A 110 -1.30 -29.88 16.93
N THR A 111 -0.48 -30.29 17.88
CA THR A 111 0.19 -31.60 17.84
C THR A 111 -0.82 -32.69 18.20
N PRO A 112 -0.92 -33.80 17.43
CA PRO A 112 -1.78 -34.91 17.80
C PRO A 112 -1.22 -35.63 19.04
N ILE A 113 -2.12 -35.92 19.99
CA ILE A 113 -1.84 -36.74 21.17
C ILE A 113 -1.89 -38.21 20.74
N ASN A 114 -0.81 -38.97 21.03
CA ASN A 114 -0.81 -40.43 21.08
C ASN A 114 -0.17 -40.85 22.41
#